data_AF-A0A8T4IJA6-F1
#
_entry.id   AF-A0A8T4IJA6-F1
#
_cell.length_a   1.000
_cell.length_b   1.000
_cell.length_c   1.000
_cell.angle_alpha   90.00
_cell.angle_beta   90.00
_cell.angle_gamma   90.00
#
_symmetry.space_group_name_H-M   'P 1'
#
loop_
_entity.id
_entity.type
_entity.pdbx_description
1 polymer ?
#
loop_
_entity_poly.entity_id
_entity_poly.type
_entity_poly.pdbx_seq_one_letter_code
_entity_poly.pdbx_strand_id
1 'polypeptide(L)'
;APTEEVVAAGLDAAKPFIKVLCKAQADLAAKAAKPTGEFPVFLDHQDDVLEALTTAVRDELAQALTIAGKQEREAELDRVKGLAAEKLLPQFEGREKEISAAYRSLTKELV
;
A
#
# COMPACT_ATOMS: atom_id res chain seq x y z
N ALA A 1 -17.66 21.92 23.21
CA ALA A 1 -17.35 21.18 21.97
C ALA A 1 -18.12 19.85 22.00
N PRO A 2 -18.52 19.27 20.86
CA PRO A 2 -19.12 17.93 20.85
C PRO A 2 -18.10 16.87 21.31
N THR A 3 -18.56 15.84 22.03
CA THR A 3 -17.72 14.71 22.49
C THR A 3 -17.57 13.64 21.41
N GLU A 4 -16.64 12.71 21.61
CA GLU A 4 -16.38 11.57 20.72
C GLU A 4 -17.64 10.74 20.45
N GLU A 5 -18.51 10.54 21.44
CA GLU A 5 -19.78 9.81 21.29
C GLU A 5 -20.75 10.56 20.37
N VAL A 6 -20.83 11.89 20.51
CA VAL A 6 -21.67 12.74 19.67
C VAL A 6 -21.16 12.72 18.23
N VAL A 7 -19.84 12.73 18.04
CA VAL A 7 -19.22 12.63 16.71
C VAL A 7 -19.49 11.26 16.09
N ALA A 8 -19.30 10.16 16.82
CA ALA A 8 -19.57 8.80 16.34
C ALA A 8 -21.04 8.60 15.94
N ALA A 9 -21.97 9.05 16.78
CA ALA A 9 -23.40 9.02 16.46
C ALA A 9 -23.72 9.83 15.19
N GLY A 10 -23.05 10.97 14.99
CA GLY A 10 -23.15 11.76 13.76
C GLY A 10 -22.65 11.01 12.51
N LEU A 11 -21.51 10.32 12.61
CA LEU A 11 -20.97 9.50 11.52
C LEU A 11 -21.94 8.39 11.12
N ASP A 12 -22.59 7.74 12.08
CA ASP A 12 -23.60 6.71 11.81
C ASP A 12 -24.89 7.29 11.24
N ALA A 13 -25.36 8.42 11.78
CA ALA A 13 -26.56 9.11 11.30
C ALA A 13 -26.41 9.61 9.85
N ALA A 14 -25.19 9.90 9.39
CA ALA A 14 -24.93 10.29 8.01
C ALA A 14 -25.04 9.13 7.00
N LYS A 15 -24.78 7.89 7.42
CA LYS A 15 -24.70 6.71 6.52
C LYS A 15 -26.00 6.44 5.74
N PRO A 16 -27.22 6.50 6.34
CA PRO A 16 -28.47 6.34 5.59
C PRO A 16 -28.63 7.35 4.46
N PHE A 17 -28.24 8.61 4.67
CA PHE A 17 -28.31 9.64 3.63
C PHE A 17 -27.32 9.38 2.50
N ILE A 18 -26.06 9.02 2.84
CA ILE A 18 -25.05 8.61 1.85
C ILE A 18 -25.56 7.44 1.01
N LYS A 19 -26.21 6.44 1.64
CA LYS A 19 -26.81 5.30 0.92
C LYS A 19 -27.88 5.74 -0.08
N VAL A 20 -28.77 6.66 0.30
CA VAL A 20 -29.80 7.20 -0.61
C VAL A 20 -29.15 7.94 -1.78
N LEU A 21 -28.12 8.75 -1.53
CA LEU A 21 -27.38 9.46 -2.58
C LEU A 21 -26.69 8.51 -3.55
N CYS A 22 -25.99 7.48 -3.05
CA CYS A 22 -25.37 6.46 -3.89
C CYS A 22 -26.41 5.67 -4.69
N LYS A 23 -27.57 5.33 -4.10
CA LYS A 23 -28.65 4.64 -4.80
C LYS A 23 -29.20 5.48 -5.95
N ALA A 24 -29.42 6.78 -5.73
CA ALA A 24 -29.89 7.68 -6.77
C ALA A 24 -28.88 7.80 -7.93
N GLN A 25 -27.58 7.88 -7.62
CA GLN A 25 -26.51 7.89 -8.62
C GLN A 25 -26.45 6.57 -9.41
N ALA A 26 -26.57 5.43 -8.73
CA ALA A 26 -26.62 4.12 -9.37
C ALA A 26 -27.85 3.97 -10.29
N ASP A 27 -29.01 4.48 -9.89
CA ASP A 27 -30.22 4.48 -10.71
C ASP A 27 -30.08 5.36 -11.95
N LEU A 28 -29.37 6.48 -11.85
CA LEU A 28 -29.05 7.33 -13.00
C LEU A 28 -28.06 6.62 -13.94
N ALA A 29 -27.00 6.01 -13.39
CA ALA A 29 -26.04 5.23 -14.16
C ALA A 29 -26.71 4.06 -14.88
N ALA A 30 -27.64 3.35 -14.24
CA ALA A 30 -28.40 2.26 -14.86
C ALA A 30 -29.23 2.70 -16.08
N LYS A 31 -29.62 3.98 -16.14
CA LYS A 31 -30.43 4.54 -17.23
C LYS A 31 -29.59 5.17 -18.34
N ALA A 32 -28.42 5.73 -18.01
CA ALA A 32 -27.71 6.64 -18.90
C ALA A 32 -26.17 6.54 -18.85
N ALA A 33 -25.60 5.57 -18.14
CA ALA A 33 -24.15 5.39 -18.12
C ALA A 33 -23.62 5.01 -19.50
N LYS A 34 -22.50 5.63 -19.88
CA LYS A 34 -21.70 5.19 -21.02
C LYS A 34 -21.05 3.84 -20.69
N PRO A 35 -20.72 3.01 -21.69
CA PRO A 35 -19.92 1.81 -21.45
C PRO A 35 -18.58 2.18 -20.80
N THR A 36 -18.08 1.29 -19.96
CA THR A 36 -16.74 1.41 -19.37
C THR A 36 -15.70 1.47 -20.49
N GLY A 37 -14.79 2.43 -20.41
CA GLY A 37 -13.65 2.51 -21.33
C GLY A 37 -12.57 1.50 -20.95
N GLU A 38 -11.76 1.11 -21.93
CA GLU A 38 -10.54 0.32 -21.69
C GLU A 38 -9.43 1.25 -21.22
N PHE A 39 -9.04 1.11 -19.95
CA PHE A 39 -7.93 1.86 -19.35
C PHE A 39 -6.89 0.87 -18.83
N PRO A 40 -5.62 0.97 -19.25
CA PRO A 40 -4.58 0.06 -18.79
C PRO A 40 -4.31 0.26 -17.29
N VAL A 41 -4.17 -0.86 -16.57
CA VAL A 41 -3.70 -0.89 -15.18
C VAL A 41 -2.20 -1.15 -15.19
N PHE A 42 -1.47 -0.38 -14.40
CA PHE A 42 -0.03 -0.53 -14.21
C PHE A 42 0.23 -0.94 -12.77
N LEU A 43 0.83 -2.11 -12.58
CA LEU A 43 1.27 -2.58 -11.26
C LEU A 43 2.61 -1.94 -10.91
N ASP A 44 2.80 -1.61 -9.63
CA ASP A 44 4.04 -1.01 -9.15
C ASP A 44 5.19 -2.02 -9.06
N HIS A 45 4.86 -3.31 -8.89
CA HIS A 45 5.76 -4.45 -8.96
C HIS A 45 4.96 -5.70 -9.33
N GLN A 46 5.62 -6.69 -9.92
CA GLN A 46 5.07 -8.03 -10.06
C GLN A 46 5.37 -8.89 -8.83
N ASP A 47 4.72 -10.05 -8.75
CA ASP A 47 4.85 -10.97 -7.61
C ASP A 47 6.25 -11.57 -7.50
N ASP A 48 6.91 -11.85 -8.63
CA ASP A 48 8.25 -12.45 -8.65
C ASP A 48 9.32 -11.56 -7.98
N VAL A 49 9.22 -10.24 -8.14
CA VAL A 49 10.10 -9.27 -7.44
C VAL A 49 9.80 -9.26 -5.95
N LEU A 50 8.52 -9.28 -5.56
CA LEU A 50 8.14 -9.30 -4.15
C LEU A 50 8.60 -10.59 -3.47
N GLU A 51 8.35 -11.76 -4.06
CA GLU A 51 8.76 -13.05 -3.53
C GLU A 51 10.27 -13.16 -3.38
N ALA A 52 11.02 -12.71 -4.40
CA ALA A 52 12.49 -12.68 -4.34
C ALA A 52 12.98 -11.73 -3.24
N LEU A 53 12.40 -10.53 -3.14
CA LEU A 53 12.75 -9.55 -2.12
C LEU A 53 12.42 -10.06 -0.71
N THR A 54 11.24 -10.64 -0.50
CA THR A 54 10.83 -11.22 0.77
C THR A 54 11.79 -12.32 1.20
N THR A 55 12.14 -13.23 0.28
CA THR A 55 13.12 -14.29 0.57
C THR A 55 14.49 -13.69 0.90
N ALA A 56 14.86 -12.59 0.26
CA ALA A 56 16.18 -11.99 0.41
C ALA A 56 16.38 -11.19 1.71
N VAL A 57 15.37 -10.46 2.20
CA VAL A 57 15.57 -9.48 3.29
C VAL A 57 14.46 -9.41 4.35
N ARG A 58 13.46 -10.31 4.34
CA ARG A 58 12.34 -10.22 5.29
C ARG A 58 12.78 -10.20 6.74
N ASP A 59 13.71 -11.08 7.12
CA ASP A 59 14.13 -11.22 8.52
C ASP A 59 14.95 -10.00 8.98
N GLU A 60 15.88 -9.52 8.16
CA GLU A 60 16.66 -8.32 8.45
C GLU A 60 15.77 -7.07 8.51
N LEU A 61 14.81 -6.94 7.60
CA LEU A 61 13.84 -5.84 7.59
C LEU A 61 12.94 -5.88 8.84
N ALA A 62 12.45 -7.06 9.22
CA ALA A 62 11.63 -7.23 10.42
C ALA A 62 12.41 -6.82 11.67
N GLN A 63 13.68 -7.22 11.79
CA GLN A 63 14.53 -6.81 12.90
C GLN A 63 14.77 -5.30 12.92
N ALA A 64 15.06 -4.69 11.77
CA ALA A 64 15.25 -3.24 11.64
C ALA A 64 14.03 -2.45 12.15
N LEU A 65 12.82 -2.93 11.83
CA LEU A 65 11.57 -2.28 12.22
C LEU A 65 11.29 -2.32 13.74
N THR A 66 11.97 -3.19 14.50
CA THR A 66 11.88 -3.22 15.98
C THR A 66 12.70 -2.14 16.67
N ILE A 67 13.60 -1.45 15.95
CA ILE A 67 14.47 -0.42 16.51
C ILE A 67 13.64 0.82 16.87
N ALA A 68 13.61 1.17 18.16
CA ALA A 68 12.83 2.31 18.66
C ALA A 68 13.43 3.67 18.25
N GLY A 69 14.76 3.78 18.26
CA GLY A 69 15.48 5.00 17.92
C GLY A 69 15.33 5.37 16.45
N LYS A 70 14.79 6.56 16.15
CA LYS A 70 14.52 6.99 14.77
C LYS A 70 15.76 6.93 13.87
N GLN A 71 16.88 7.53 14.29
CA GLN A 71 18.08 7.60 13.44
C GLN A 71 18.73 6.23 13.24
N GLU A 72 18.76 5.41 14.29
CA GLU A 72 19.29 4.05 14.23
C GLU A 72 18.44 3.16 13.33
N ARG A 73 17.10 3.27 13.44
CA ARG A 73 16.17 2.56 12.57
C ARG A 73 16.34 2.97 11.11
N GLU A 74 16.38 4.26 10.80
CA GLU A 74 16.55 4.73 9.41
C GLU A 74 17.88 4.26 8.82
N ALA A 75 18.98 4.30 9.60
CA ALA A 75 20.26 3.80 9.14
C ALA A 75 20.22 2.30 8.80
N GLU A 76 19.56 1.48 9.64
CA GLU A 76 19.41 0.06 9.39
C GLU A 76 18.47 -0.23 8.21
N LEU A 77 17.37 0.52 8.06
CA LEU A 77 16.47 0.41 6.91
C LEU A 77 17.18 0.76 5.60
N ASP A 78 18.03 1.78 5.58
CA ASP A 78 18.83 2.12 4.41
C ASP A 78 19.85 1.00 4.09
N ARG A 79 20.47 0.42 5.12
CA ARG A 79 21.38 -0.73 4.97
C ARG A 79 20.66 -1.94 4.36
N VAL A 80 19.48 -2.29 4.88
CA VAL A 80 18.67 -3.42 4.39
C VAL A 80 18.18 -3.18 2.96
N LYS A 81 17.82 -1.95 2.61
CA LYS A 81 17.46 -1.58 1.24
C LYS A 81 18.63 -1.71 0.27
N GLY A 82 19.84 -1.33 0.70
CA GLY A 82 21.07 -1.58 -0.07
C GLY A 82 21.31 -3.08 -0.28
N LEU A 83 21.22 -3.87 0.79
CA LEU A 83 21.35 -5.33 0.75
C LEU A 83 20.33 -5.99 -0.19
N ALA A 84 19.09 -5.52 -0.19
CA ALA A 84 18.06 -5.97 -1.11
C ALA A 84 18.45 -5.74 -2.58
N ALA A 85 18.93 -4.53 -2.91
CA ALA A 85 19.37 -4.23 -4.27
C ALA A 85 20.57 -5.09 -4.69
N GLU A 86 21.52 -5.31 -3.78
CA GLU A 86 22.69 -6.18 -4.03
C GLU A 86 22.28 -7.65 -4.27
N LYS A 87 21.33 -8.19 -3.49
CA LYS A 87 20.87 -9.58 -3.62
C LYS A 87 20.03 -9.83 -4.88
N LEU A 88 19.31 -8.82 -5.36
CA LEU A 88 18.38 -8.94 -6.49
C LEU A 88 19.00 -8.55 -7.84
N LEU A 89 20.15 -7.88 -7.84
CA LEU A 89 20.89 -7.59 -9.07
C LEU A 89 21.98 -8.66 -9.32
N PRO A 90 22.23 -9.06 -10.58
CA PRO A 90 21.65 -8.53 -11.82
C PRO A 90 20.33 -9.21 -12.24
N GLN A 91 19.76 -10.12 -11.44
CA GLN A 91 18.58 -10.91 -11.79
C GLN A 91 17.37 -10.05 -12.21
N PHE A 92 17.20 -8.88 -11.58
CA PHE A 92 16.12 -7.94 -11.83
C PHE A 92 16.61 -6.61 -12.43
N GLU A 93 17.65 -6.63 -13.28
CA GLU A 93 18.11 -5.42 -13.99
C GLU A 93 16.98 -4.77 -14.82
N GLY A 94 16.89 -3.44 -14.74
CA GLY A 94 15.82 -2.65 -15.37
C GLY A 94 14.49 -2.65 -14.60
N ARG A 95 14.41 -3.37 -13.47
CA ARG A 95 13.23 -3.46 -12.59
C ARG A 95 13.49 -2.87 -11.21
N GLU A 96 14.44 -1.94 -11.09
CA GLU A 96 14.82 -1.30 -9.83
C GLU A 96 13.65 -0.55 -9.18
N LYS A 97 12.76 0.00 -10.01
CA LYS A 97 11.53 0.64 -9.52
C LYS A 97 10.61 -0.37 -8.84
N GLU A 98 10.47 -1.56 -9.40
CA GLU A 98 9.67 -2.65 -8.82
C GLU A 98 10.28 -3.11 -7.50
N ILE A 99 11.61 -3.27 -7.42
CA ILE A 99 12.30 -3.61 -6.16
C ILE A 99 11.98 -2.58 -5.08
N SER A 100 12.04 -1.28 -5.43
CA SER A 100 11.72 -0.21 -4.50
C SER A 100 10.24 -0.20 -4.06
N ALA A 101 9.32 -0.59 -4.96
CA ALA A 101 7.90 -0.66 -4.67
C ALA A 101 7.59 -1.88 -3.79
N ALA A 102 8.11 -3.05 -4.14
CA ALA A 102 8.01 -4.27 -3.35
C ALA A 102 8.60 -4.09 -1.95
N TYR A 103 9.69 -3.35 -1.80
CA TYR A 103 10.27 -3.03 -0.49
C TYR A 103 9.32 -2.23 0.40
N ARG A 104 8.58 -1.27 -0.18
CA ARG A 104 7.55 -0.51 0.54
C ARG A 104 6.36 -1.40 0.91
N SER A 105 5.93 -2.27 -0.01
CA SER A 105 4.86 -3.25 0.25
C SER A 105 5.23 -4.18 1.41
N LEU A 106 6.44 -4.74 1.39
CA LEU A 106 6.94 -5.62 2.46
C LEU A 106 7.11 -4.88 3.79
N THR A 107 7.66 -3.66 3.76
CA THR A 107 7.75 -2.81 4.97
C THR A 107 6.37 -2.58 5.58
N LYS A 108 5.36 -2.28 4.75
CA LYS A 108 3.98 -2.07 5.21
C LYS A 108 3.34 -3.34 5.78
N GLU A 109 3.68 -4.52 5.28
CA GLU A 109 3.21 -5.80 5.82
C GLU A 109 3.77 -6.07 7.23
N LEU A 110 5.01 -5.65 7.49
CA LEU A 110 5.74 -5.95 8.72
C LEU A 110 5.48 -4.95 9.87
N VAL A 111 4.82 -3.83 9.60
CA VAL A 111 4.46 -2.78 10.58
C VAL A 111 3.01 -2.94 11.02
#